data_AF-A0A8T7K2T7-F1
#
_entry.id   AF-A0A8T7K2T7-F1
#
_cell.length_a   1.000
_cell.length_b   1.000
_cell.length_c   1.000
_cell.angle_alpha   90.00
_cell.angle_beta   90.00
_cell.angle_gamma   90.00
#
_symmetry.space_group_name_H-M   'P 1'
#
loop_
_entity.id
_entity.type
_entity.pdbx_description
1 polymer ?
#
loop_
_entity_poly.entity_id
_entity_poly.type
_entity_poly.pdbx_seq_one_letter_code
_entity_poly.pdbx_strand_id
1 'polypeptide(L)'
;MFEQPGFLGTGATLVSDLSLLAYILLIVPAMIVGFIFARRKMFEPQHKLTMTTITLVNWLIIAFLMAVRYAQAASASPRDASLILPTIHLAFGGTAQLLATYLVIRMWFENQLPAWFKVRRIKRYMRATLALWFITAALGIGTYFAWYVADSATSGGTVPAATEEATTAADDATQEATEAAGAATDEAAAPQVTEAAEPVATPEATPEATP
;
A
#
# COMPACT_ATOMS: atom_id res chain seq x y z
N MET A 1 -4.25 -3.17 -9.27
CA MET A 1 -2.77 -3.02 -9.24
C MET A 1 -2.23 -2.71 -7.83
N PHE A 2 -2.99 -2.05 -6.94
CA PHE A 2 -2.50 -1.65 -5.61
C PHE A 2 -2.51 -2.75 -4.52
N GLU A 3 -3.10 -3.91 -4.80
CA GLU A 3 -3.21 -5.03 -3.85
C GLU A 3 -2.19 -6.14 -4.09
N GLN A 4 -1.19 -5.93 -4.96
CA GLN A 4 -0.15 -6.93 -5.14
C GLN A 4 0.61 -7.17 -3.83
N PRO A 5 1.00 -8.41 -3.54
CA PRO A 5 1.77 -8.73 -2.36
C PRO A 5 3.08 -7.93 -2.36
N GLY A 6 3.45 -7.47 -1.17
CA GLY A 6 4.73 -6.84 -0.90
C GLY A 6 5.88 -7.82 -1.05
N PHE A 7 7.09 -7.29 -1.03
CA PHE A 7 8.32 -8.04 -1.22
C PHE A 7 9.15 -8.15 0.07
N LEU A 8 8.75 -7.46 1.14
CA LEU A 8 9.43 -7.52 2.43
C LEU A 8 9.09 -8.77 3.26
N GLY A 9 8.22 -9.66 2.75
CA GLY A 9 7.86 -10.93 3.41
C GLY A 9 7.00 -10.76 4.67
N THR A 10 6.32 -9.62 4.81
CA THR A 10 5.54 -9.23 5.99
C THR A 10 4.03 -9.39 5.82
N GLY A 11 3.55 -9.92 4.69
CA GLY A 11 2.12 -9.92 4.35
C GLY A 11 1.56 -8.55 3.98
N ALA A 12 2.39 -7.50 3.95
CA ALA A 12 2.00 -6.17 3.50
C ALA A 12 1.77 -6.12 1.97
N THR A 13 1.06 -5.10 1.50
CA THR A 13 0.92 -4.82 0.06
C THR A 13 2.18 -4.15 -0.48
N LEU A 14 2.43 -4.26 -1.79
CA LEU A 14 3.52 -3.58 -2.49
C LEU A 14 3.53 -2.06 -2.24
N VAL A 15 2.35 -1.44 -2.18
CA VAL A 15 2.21 -0.01 -1.89
C VAL A 15 2.65 0.31 -0.47
N SER A 16 2.31 -0.54 0.50
CA SER A 16 2.73 -0.38 1.90
C SER A 16 4.26 -0.46 2.02
N ASP A 17 4.89 -1.46 1.40
CA ASP A 17 6.34 -1.65 1.42
C ASP A 17 7.06 -0.46 0.77
N LEU A 18 6.61 -0.06 -0.42
CA LEU A 18 7.21 1.05 -1.15
C LEU A 18 7.06 2.37 -0.40
N SER A 19 5.92 2.59 0.26
CA SER A 19 5.68 3.80 1.06
C SER A 19 6.59 3.85 2.28
N LEU A 20 6.75 2.72 2.98
CA LEU A 20 7.67 2.61 4.11
C LEU A 20 9.11 2.91 3.67
N LEU A 21 9.56 2.27 2.59
CA LEU A 21 10.92 2.45 2.08
C LEU A 21 11.16 3.86 1.55
N ALA A 22 10.20 4.44 0.82
CA ALA A 22 10.29 5.83 0.40
C ALA A 22 10.46 6.75 1.62
N TYR A 23 9.72 6.52 2.70
CA TYR A 23 9.87 7.34 3.90
C TYR A 23 11.24 7.17 4.58
N ILE A 24 11.69 5.92 4.76
CA ILE A 24 12.95 5.60 5.45
C ILE A 24 14.18 6.01 4.63
N LEU A 25 14.17 5.80 3.31
CA LEU A 25 15.34 5.97 2.46
C LEU A 25 15.39 7.34 1.78
N LEU A 26 14.24 7.98 1.54
CA LEU A 26 14.19 9.29 0.88
C LEU A 26 13.91 10.41 1.89
N ILE A 27 12.78 10.35 2.60
CA ILE A 27 12.29 11.48 3.40
C ILE A 27 13.12 11.68 4.67
N VAL A 28 13.43 10.60 5.41
CA VAL A 28 14.23 10.69 6.64
C VAL A 28 15.62 11.26 6.40
N PRO A 29 16.40 10.76 5.42
CA PRO A 29 17.73 11.29 5.17
C PRO A 29 17.67 12.72 4.62
N ALA A 30 16.69 13.04 3.77
CA ALA A 30 16.53 14.40 3.25
C ALA A 30 16.25 15.42 4.38
N MET A 31 15.44 15.06 5.38
CA MET A 31 15.20 15.89 6.56
C MET A 31 16.47 16.14 7.37
N ILE A 32 17.30 15.10 7.55
CA ILE A 32 18.60 15.22 8.22
C ILE A 32 19.54 16.14 7.42
N VAL A 33 19.60 15.99 6.09
CA VAL A 33 20.39 16.86 5.21
C VAL A 33 19.96 18.32 5.35
N GLY A 34 18.65 18.60 5.33
CA GLY A 34 18.16 19.96 5.52
C GLY A 34 18.45 20.51 6.93
N PHE A 35 18.43 19.67 7.98
CA PHE A 35 18.90 20.05 9.31
C PHE A 35 20.40 20.42 9.31
N ILE A 36 21.24 19.63 8.63
CA ILE A 36 22.67 19.91 8.49
C ILE A 36 22.89 21.26 7.79
N PHE A 37 22.17 21.55 6.70
CA PHE A 37 22.26 22.86 6.04
C PHE A 37 21.89 24.02 6.97
N ALA A 38 20.82 23.88 7.76
CA ALA A 38 20.45 24.89 8.75
C ALA A 38 21.53 25.09 9.84
N ARG A 39 22.18 24.01 10.30
CA ARG A 39 23.27 24.08 11.29
C ARG A 39 24.52 24.74 10.72
N ARG A 40 24.81 24.51 9.44
CA ARG A 40 25.92 25.15 8.70
C ARG A 40 25.60 26.57 8.22
N LYS A 41 24.44 27.11 8.59
CA LYS A 41 23.93 28.44 8.17
C LYS A 41 23.77 28.59 6.65
N MET A 42 23.62 27.48 5.93
CA MET A 42 23.36 27.44 4.48
C MET A 42 21.86 27.57 4.20
N PHE A 43 21.28 28.71 4.60
CA PHE A 43 19.83 28.92 4.56
C PHE A 43 19.30 29.06 3.12
N GLU A 44 20.01 29.81 2.28
CA GLU A 44 19.66 30.00 0.88
C GLU A 44 20.87 29.69 -0.03
N PRO A 45 20.68 28.93 -1.13
CA PRO A 45 19.45 28.26 -1.56
C PRO A 45 19.23 26.88 -0.92
N GLN A 46 20.24 26.27 -0.28
CA GLN A 46 20.27 24.83 -0.01
C GLN A 46 19.17 24.39 0.97
N HIS A 47 19.15 24.91 2.19
CA HIS A 47 18.10 24.56 3.17
C HIS A 47 16.71 24.89 2.63
N LYS A 48 16.57 26.04 1.97
CA LYS A 48 15.31 26.52 1.40
C LYS A 48 14.72 25.57 0.37
N LEU A 49 15.51 25.21 -0.64
CA LEU A 49 15.06 24.28 -1.67
C LEU A 49 14.84 22.89 -1.10
N THR A 50 15.75 22.37 -0.28
CA THR A 50 15.61 21.04 0.33
C THR A 50 14.32 20.92 1.15
N MET A 51 14.04 21.86 2.05
CA MET A 51 12.82 21.80 2.89
C MET A 51 11.54 22.01 2.08
N THR A 52 11.59 22.84 1.04
CA THR A 52 10.46 23.02 0.12
C THR A 52 10.16 21.72 -0.62
N THR A 53 11.18 21.10 -1.23
CA THR A 53 11.05 19.84 -1.95
C THR A 53 10.50 18.74 -1.05
N ILE A 54 11.07 18.56 0.16
CA ILE A 54 10.60 17.55 1.10
C ILE A 54 9.13 17.78 1.44
N THR A 55 8.73 19.02 1.75
CA THR A 55 7.36 19.34 2.14
C THR A 55 6.37 19.05 1.01
N LEU A 56 6.71 19.41 -0.24
CA LEU A 56 5.87 19.16 -1.41
C LEU A 56 5.76 17.68 -1.73
N VAL A 57 6.88 16.95 -1.75
CA VAL A 57 6.89 15.50 -1.97
C VAL A 57 6.07 14.80 -0.89
N ASN A 58 6.20 15.23 0.38
CA ASN A 58 5.41 14.66 1.47
C ASN A 58 3.91 14.92 1.30
N TRP A 59 3.50 16.10 0.82
CA TRP A 59 2.10 16.37 0.47
C TRP A 59 1.58 15.42 -0.60
N LEU A 60 2.36 15.18 -1.66
CA LEU A 60 1.98 14.26 -2.74
C LEU A 60 1.81 12.83 -2.22
N ILE A 61 2.76 12.35 -1.41
CA ILE A 61 2.69 11.01 -0.81
C ILE A 61 1.46 10.89 0.11
N ILE A 62 1.24 11.87 1.00
CA ILE A 62 0.08 11.86 1.92
C ILE A 62 -1.23 11.89 1.13
N ALA A 63 -1.36 12.78 0.15
CA ALA A 63 -2.58 12.90 -0.65
C ALA A 63 -2.88 11.59 -1.41
N PHE A 64 -1.85 10.99 -1.99
CA PHE A 64 -1.97 9.70 -2.67
C PHE A 64 -2.41 8.58 -1.71
N LEU A 65 -1.74 8.43 -0.56
CA LEU A 65 -2.08 7.40 0.42
C LEU A 65 -3.48 7.59 1.00
N MET A 66 -3.88 8.83 1.27
CA MET A 66 -5.21 9.14 1.76
C MET A 66 -6.29 8.86 0.71
N ALA A 67 -6.04 9.19 -0.57
CA ALA A 67 -6.98 8.88 -1.63
C ALA A 67 -7.22 7.37 -1.75
N VAL A 68 -6.14 6.56 -1.72
CA VAL A 68 -6.24 5.10 -1.75
C VAL A 68 -7.00 4.56 -0.54
N ARG A 69 -6.68 5.04 0.67
CA ARG A 69 -7.34 4.56 1.89
C ARG A 69 -8.79 5.02 2.00
N TYR A 70 -9.12 6.23 1.57
CA TYR A 70 -10.50 6.71 1.56
C TYR A 70 -11.37 5.88 0.60
N ALA A 71 -10.83 5.55 -0.58
CA ALA A 71 -11.51 4.64 -1.52
C ALA A 71 -11.76 3.25 -0.92
N GLN A 72 -10.87 2.76 -0.06
CA GLN A 72 -11.01 1.47 0.63
C GLN A 72 -11.90 1.54 1.89
N ALA A 73 -11.89 2.67 2.61
CA ALA A 73 -12.54 2.84 3.92
C ALA A 73 -14.01 3.24 3.84
N ALA A 74 -14.52 3.65 2.67
CA ALA A 74 -15.93 3.97 2.47
C ALA A 74 -16.90 2.80 2.80
N SER A 75 -16.37 1.59 3.03
CA SER A 75 -17.10 0.38 3.40
C SER A 75 -16.80 -0.16 4.81
N ALA A 76 -15.97 0.50 5.62
CA ALA A 76 -15.47 -0.04 6.90
C ALA A 76 -16.12 0.58 8.17
N SER A 77 -16.18 -0.21 9.25
CA SER A 77 -16.76 0.18 10.55
C SER A 77 -15.79 1.02 11.41
N PRO A 78 -16.21 2.15 12.01
CA PRO A 78 -15.31 3.17 12.57
C PRO A 78 -14.76 2.92 13.99
N ARG A 79 -14.90 1.72 14.57
CA ARG A 79 -14.57 1.46 16.00
C ARG A 79 -13.68 0.24 16.23
N ASP A 80 -12.58 0.16 15.50
CA ASP A 80 -11.55 -0.85 15.74
C ASP A 80 -10.37 -0.26 16.54
N ALA A 81 -9.93 -0.96 17.58
CA ALA A 81 -8.74 -0.62 18.36
C ALA A 81 -7.46 -0.61 17.51
N SER A 82 -7.45 -1.34 16.40
CA SER A 82 -6.38 -1.33 15.39
C SER A 82 -6.12 0.06 14.78
N LEU A 83 -7.08 0.99 14.90
CA LEU A 83 -7.01 2.35 14.37
C LEU A 83 -6.36 3.37 15.32
N ILE A 84 -6.12 3.02 16.58
CA ILE A 84 -5.57 3.98 17.57
C ILE A 84 -4.18 4.47 17.13
N LEU A 85 -3.28 3.55 16.81
CA LEU A 85 -1.90 3.90 16.42
C LEU A 85 -1.85 4.72 15.12
N PRO A 86 -2.57 4.34 14.02
CA PRO A 86 -2.73 5.20 12.85
C PRO A 86 -3.34 6.57 13.15
N THR A 87 -4.30 6.66 14.06
CA THR A 87 -4.94 7.93 14.42
C THR A 87 -3.95 8.85 15.12
N ILE A 88 -3.14 8.32 16.05
CA ILE A 88 -2.07 9.08 16.71
C ILE A 88 -1.02 9.49 15.66
N HIS A 89 -0.61 8.58 14.77
CA HIS A 89 0.30 8.90 13.66
C HIS A 89 -0.23 10.05 12.80
N LEU A 90 -1.51 10.00 12.41
CA LEU A 90 -2.17 11.05 11.63
C LEU A 90 -2.19 12.39 12.37
N ALA A 91 -2.50 12.40 13.66
CA ALA A 91 -2.55 13.64 14.45
C ALA A 91 -1.17 14.32 14.53
N PHE A 92 -0.12 13.56 14.85
CA PHE A 92 1.24 14.06 14.92
C PHE A 92 1.75 14.47 13.53
N GLY A 93 1.52 13.64 12.51
CA GLY A 93 1.97 13.87 11.14
C GLY A 93 1.27 15.04 10.47
N GLY A 94 -0.05 15.16 10.62
CA GLY A 94 -0.82 16.29 10.14
C GLY A 94 -0.35 17.60 10.77
N THR A 95 -0.15 17.60 12.09
CA THR A 95 0.41 18.77 12.79
C THR A 95 1.81 19.12 12.29
N ALA A 96 2.69 18.13 12.12
CA ALA A 96 4.03 18.32 11.58
C ALA A 96 4.00 18.93 10.17
N GLN A 97 3.14 18.39 9.29
CA GLN A 97 3.02 18.81 7.89
C GLN A 97 2.46 20.24 7.77
N LEU A 98 1.49 20.61 8.59
CA LEU A 98 0.96 21.98 8.64
C LEU A 98 2.03 22.97 9.12
N LEU A 99 2.76 22.62 10.18
CA LEU A 99 3.88 23.45 10.66
C LEU A 99 5.00 23.57 9.63
N ALA A 100 5.38 22.48 8.96
CA ALA A 100 6.38 22.50 7.89
C ALA A 100 5.94 23.41 6.74
N THR A 101 4.68 23.29 6.31
CA THR A 101 4.09 24.15 5.27
C THR A 101 4.12 25.62 5.67
N TYR A 102 3.72 25.95 6.90
CA TYR A 102 3.82 27.30 7.44
C TYR A 102 5.27 27.83 7.40
N LEU A 103 6.24 27.02 7.82
CA LEU A 103 7.65 27.41 7.83
C LEU A 103 8.20 27.61 6.42
N VAL A 104 7.83 26.77 5.45
CA VAL A 104 8.20 26.92 4.04
C VAL A 104 7.62 28.21 3.46
N ILE A 105 6.32 28.47 3.65
CA ILE A 105 5.69 29.73 3.23
C ILE A 105 6.43 30.91 3.84
N ARG A 106 6.69 30.88 5.15
CA ARG A 106 7.40 31.97 5.81
C ARG A 106 8.80 32.18 5.23
N MET A 107 9.52 31.11 4.92
CA MET A 107 10.87 31.17 4.34
C MET A 107 10.88 31.80 2.94
N TRP A 108 9.82 31.60 2.15
CA TRP A 108 9.70 32.23 0.82
C TRP A 108 9.21 33.68 0.88
N PHE A 109 8.32 34.00 1.81
CA PHE A 109 7.61 35.29 1.87
C PHE A 109 8.01 36.15 3.09
N GLU A 110 9.18 35.96 3.68
CA GLU A 110 9.58 36.63 4.94
C GLU A 110 9.42 38.16 4.89
N ASN A 111 9.73 38.78 3.75
CA ASN A 111 9.64 40.24 3.58
C ASN A 111 8.25 40.74 3.18
N GLN A 112 7.35 39.86 2.72
CA GLN A 112 6.02 40.21 2.23
C GLN A 112 4.91 39.91 3.25
N LEU A 113 5.20 39.05 4.24
CA LEU A 113 4.19 38.65 5.23
C LEU A 113 3.93 39.76 6.27
N PRO A 114 2.64 39.99 6.61
CA PRO A 114 2.26 40.97 7.62
C PRO A 114 2.73 40.54 9.02
N ALA A 115 2.92 41.52 9.91
CA ALA A 115 3.51 41.29 11.23
C ALA A 115 2.73 40.28 12.10
N TRP A 116 1.40 40.25 11.99
CA TRP A 116 0.54 39.31 12.74
C TRP A 116 0.77 37.84 12.37
N PHE A 117 1.32 37.55 11.18
CA PHE A 117 1.62 36.20 10.73
C PHE A 117 3.03 35.73 11.14
N LYS A 118 3.88 36.66 11.62
CA LYS A 118 5.28 36.41 11.96
C LYS A 118 5.43 35.96 13.41
N VAL A 119 5.82 34.71 13.62
CA VAL A 119 6.25 34.24 14.95
C VAL A 119 7.63 34.79 15.33
N ARG A 120 7.74 35.43 16.51
CA ARG A 120 9.01 36.01 17.02
C ARG A 120 10.11 34.96 17.24
N ARG A 121 9.76 33.72 17.61
CA ARG A 121 10.73 32.66 17.96
C ARG A 121 10.71 31.50 16.96
N ILE A 122 11.03 31.78 15.68
CA ILE A 122 10.97 30.77 14.60
C ILE A 122 11.75 29.47 14.90
N LYS A 123 12.91 29.59 15.56
CA LYS A 123 13.77 28.45 15.88
C LYS A 123 13.07 27.40 16.73
N ARG A 124 12.11 27.80 17.59
CA ARG A 124 11.32 26.86 18.40
C ARG A 124 10.39 26.04 17.52
N TYR A 125 9.70 26.69 16.59
CA TYR A 125 8.81 26.03 15.64
C TYR A 125 9.58 25.10 14.71
N MET A 126 10.77 25.48 14.23
CA MET A 126 11.61 24.59 13.43
C MET A 126 12.01 23.32 14.19
N ARG A 127 12.44 23.45 15.46
CA ARG A 127 12.80 22.30 16.31
C ARG A 127 11.60 21.43 16.65
N ALA A 128 10.46 22.05 16.97
CA ALA A 128 9.21 21.35 17.23
C ALA A 128 8.77 20.56 15.99
N THR A 129 8.81 21.17 14.80
CA THR A 129 8.48 20.52 13.53
C THR A 129 9.38 19.31 13.28
N LEU A 130 10.70 19.46 13.48
CA LEU A 130 11.64 18.35 13.34
C LEU A 130 11.35 17.21 14.32
N ALA A 131 11.06 17.53 15.60
CA ALA A 131 10.71 16.53 16.61
C ALA A 131 9.39 15.81 16.30
N LEU A 132 8.34 16.57 15.98
CA LEU A 132 7.04 16.07 15.54
C LEU A 132 7.20 15.13 14.32
N TRP A 133 8.05 15.52 13.39
CA TRP A 133 8.33 14.73 12.19
C TRP A 133 9.04 13.40 12.51
N PHE A 134 10.05 13.40 13.40
CA PHE A 134 10.69 12.13 13.84
C PHE A 134 9.73 11.23 14.61
N ILE A 135 8.89 11.80 15.48
CA ILE A 135 7.84 11.04 16.20
C ILE A 135 6.88 10.42 15.19
N THR A 136 6.43 11.19 14.19
CA THR A 136 5.55 10.71 13.12
C THR A 136 6.20 9.58 12.34
N ALA A 137 7.48 9.71 11.98
CA ALA A 137 8.25 8.66 11.29
C ALA A 137 8.26 7.36 12.09
N ALA A 138 8.58 7.43 13.39
CA ALA A 138 8.60 6.28 14.28
C ALA A 138 7.21 5.65 14.43
N LEU A 139 6.15 6.45 14.58
CA LEU A 139 4.77 5.97 14.63
C LEU A 139 4.34 5.29 13.33
N GLY A 140 4.79 5.79 12.17
CA GLY A 140 4.49 5.19 10.87
C GLY A 140 5.13 3.81 10.72
N ILE A 141 6.41 3.70 11.12
CA ILE A 141 7.10 2.41 11.21
C ILE A 141 6.37 1.48 12.17
N GLY A 142 6.03 1.95 13.38
CA GLY A 142 5.29 1.17 14.36
C GLY A 142 3.94 0.67 13.85
N THR A 143 3.21 1.51 13.10
CA THR A 143 1.93 1.12 12.47
C THR A 143 2.14 0.00 11.46
N TYR A 144 3.18 0.09 10.62
CA TYR A 144 3.51 -0.96 9.66
C TYR A 144 3.82 -2.30 10.36
N PHE A 145 4.63 -2.28 11.43
CA PHE A 145 4.94 -3.49 12.19
C PHE A 145 3.70 -4.07 12.89
N ALA A 146 2.88 -3.23 13.50
CA ALA A 146 1.67 -3.67 14.19
C ALA A 146 0.66 -4.33 13.24
N TRP A 147 0.49 -3.78 12.03
CA TRP A 147 -0.49 -4.28 11.07
C TRP A 147 -0.02 -5.47 10.24
N TYR A 148 1.27 -5.56 9.94
CA TYR A 148 1.75 -6.57 8.98
C TYR A 148 2.63 -7.63 9.63
N VAL A 149 3.52 -7.24 10.55
CA VAL A 149 4.48 -8.19 11.14
C VAL A 149 3.89 -8.96 12.31
N ALA A 150 3.21 -8.26 13.24
CA ALA A 150 2.61 -8.89 14.41
C ALA A 150 1.44 -9.81 14.05
N ASP A 151 0.63 -9.42 13.05
CA ASP A 151 -0.51 -10.20 12.58
C ASP A 151 -0.06 -11.47 11.82
N SER A 152 0.98 -11.34 10.98
CA SER A 152 1.61 -12.49 10.29
C SER A 152 2.21 -13.50 11.27
N ALA A 153 2.85 -13.05 12.36
CA ALA A 153 3.43 -13.93 13.37
C ALA A 153 2.36 -14.70 14.16
N THR A 154 1.18 -14.11 14.37
CA THR A 154 0.06 -14.74 15.08
C THR A 154 -0.66 -15.75 14.19
N SER A 155 -0.77 -15.47 12.90
CA SER A 155 -1.43 -16.34 11.91
C SER A 155 -0.59 -17.56 11.49
N GLY A 156 0.72 -17.55 11.74
CA GLY A 156 1.64 -18.66 11.42
C GLY A 156 1.71 -19.79 12.46
N GLY A 157 0.91 -19.72 13.54
CA GLY A 157 1.09 -20.56 14.72
C GLY A 157 -0.18 -21.26 15.22
N THR A 158 -0.85 -22.04 14.38
CA THR A 158 -1.62 -23.25 14.81
C THR A 158 -2.20 -23.92 13.57
N VAL A 159 -1.44 -24.84 12.97
CA VAL A 159 -2.08 -25.98 12.30
C VAL A 159 -2.50 -26.90 13.45
N PRO A 160 -3.80 -27.11 13.73
CA PRO A 160 -4.18 -28.21 14.62
C PRO A 160 -3.61 -29.46 13.97
N ALA A 161 -2.71 -30.15 14.70
CA ALA A 161 -2.16 -31.41 14.25
C ALA A 161 -3.33 -32.32 13.87
N ALA A 162 -3.51 -32.55 12.57
CA ALA A 162 -4.42 -33.58 12.11
C ALA A 162 -3.84 -34.89 12.65
N THR A 163 -4.48 -35.43 13.69
CA THR A 163 -4.25 -36.80 14.13
C THR A 163 -4.51 -37.69 12.93
N GLU A 164 -3.46 -38.32 12.39
CA GLU A 164 -3.61 -39.43 11.46
C GLU A 164 -4.33 -40.54 12.22
N GLU A 165 -5.63 -40.66 11.97
CA GLU A 165 -6.42 -41.80 12.42
C GLU A 165 -5.96 -43.01 11.58
N ALA A 166 -5.22 -43.91 12.22
CA ALA A 166 -4.75 -45.15 11.63
C ALA A 166 -5.95 -46.00 11.19
N THR A 167 -6.31 -45.92 9.91
CA THR A 167 -7.25 -46.86 9.30
C THR A 167 -6.49 -48.14 8.95
N THR A 168 -6.90 -49.21 9.62
CA THR A 168 -6.41 -50.57 9.48
C THR A 168 -6.66 -51.06 8.06
N ALA A 169 -5.60 -51.32 7.29
CA ALA A 169 -5.68 -52.06 6.04
C ALA A 169 -5.75 -53.57 6.36
N ALA A 170 -6.97 -54.05 6.54
CA ALA A 170 -7.35 -55.44 6.31
C ALA A 170 -8.38 -55.44 5.17
N ASP A 171 -8.33 -56.47 4.33
CA ASP A 171 -9.07 -56.69 3.08
C ASP A 171 -8.43 -55.97 1.86
N ASP A 172 -8.07 -56.61 0.76
CA ASP A 172 -8.38 -57.97 0.33
C ASP A 172 -7.37 -58.41 -0.75
N ALA A 173 -6.84 -59.62 -0.56
CA ALA A 173 -5.99 -60.29 -1.52
C ALA A 173 -6.90 -61.03 -2.50
N THR A 174 -7.16 -60.48 -3.69
CA THR A 174 -7.65 -61.23 -4.86
C THR A 174 -7.34 -60.44 -6.14
N GLN A 175 -6.12 -60.58 -6.65
CA GLN A 175 -5.81 -60.33 -8.06
C GLN A 175 -5.07 -61.55 -8.59
N GLU A 176 -5.83 -62.60 -8.89
CA GLU A 176 -5.39 -63.67 -9.77
C GLU A 176 -6.60 -64.10 -10.62
N ALA A 177 -6.37 -64.30 -11.92
CA ALA A 177 -7.31 -64.70 -12.96
C ALA A 177 -8.27 -63.61 -13.49
N THR A 178 -7.86 -62.91 -14.56
CA THR A 178 -8.53 -62.95 -15.88
C THR A 178 -7.64 -62.20 -16.89
N GLU A 179 -6.54 -62.82 -17.31
CA GLU A 179 -5.76 -62.37 -18.48
C GLU A 179 -5.69 -63.53 -19.46
N ALA A 180 -6.83 -63.79 -20.12
CA ALA A 180 -6.93 -64.68 -21.26
C ALA A 180 -8.19 -64.34 -22.05
N ALA A 181 -8.03 -63.55 -23.11
CA ALA A 181 -8.68 -63.72 -24.42
C ALA A 181 -8.82 -62.37 -25.15
N GLY A 182 -8.36 -62.34 -26.40
CA GLY A 182 -8.95 -61.45 -27.41
C GLY A 182 -8.00 -60.42 -28.01
N ALA A 183 -6.96 -60.89 -28.68
CA ALA A 183 -6.23 -60.12 -29.66
C ALA A 183 -7.05 -59.90 -30.94
N ALA A 184 -6.83 -58.72 -31.55
CA ALA A 184 -6.87 -58.40 -32.98
C ALA A 184 -8.22 -58.37 -33.72
N THR A 185 -8.52 -57.24 -34.36
CA THR A 185 -8.49 -57.00 -35.84
C THR A 185 -9.08 -55.58 -36.05
N ASP A 186 -8.29 -54.56 -36.37
CA ASP A 186 -7.84 -54.10 -37.70
C ASP A 186 -8.95 -53.49 -38.58
N GLU A 187 -8.52 -52.54 -39.41
CA GLU A 187 -9.17 -52.00 -40.62
C GLU A 187 -9.82 -50.60 -40.59
N ALA A 188 -9.41 -49.84 -41.60
CA ALA A 188 -9.49 -48.40 -41.79
C ALA A 188 -10.72 -47.95 -42.61
N ALA A 189 -11.07 -46.66 -42.54
CA ALA A 189 -11.36 -45.80 -43.71
C ALA A 189 -11.94 -44.42 -43.29
N ALA A 190 -11.29 -43.35 -43.76
CA ALA A 190 -11.93 -42.07 -44.09
C ALA A 190 -12.59 -42.18 -45.51
N PRO A 191 -13.44 -41.28 -46.06
CA PRO A 191 -13.46 -39.81 -45.86
C PRO A 191 -14.84 -39.07 -45.96
N GLN A 192 -14.77 -37.75 -45.67
CA GLN A 192 -15.53 -36.55 -46.15
C GLN A 192 -16.97 -36.61 -46.71
N VAL A 193 -17.77 -35.57 -46.38
CA VAL A 193 -18.61 -34.68 -47.25
C VAL A 193 -19.59 -33.89 -46.33
N THR A 194 -19.48 -32.57 -46.11
CA THR A 194 -19.94 -31.37 -46.86
C THR A 194 -21.28 -30.79 -46.31
N GLU A 195 -21.47 -29.47 -46.48
CA GLU A 195 -22.72 -28.67 -46.42
C GLU A 195 -22.85 -27.78 -45.15
N ALA A 196 -22.38 -26.52 -45.13
CA ALA A 196 -22.89 -25.29 -45.78
C ALA A 196 -24.18 -24.73 -45.15
N ALA A 197 -24.08 -23.57 -44.48
CA ALA A 197 -24.91 -22.37 -44.68
C ALA A 197 -24.72 -21.36 -43.52
N GLU A 198 -24.15 -20.19 -43.84
CA GLU A 198 -24.32 -18.93 -43.11
C GLU A 198 -25.70 -18.30 -43.45
N PRO A 199 -25.97 -17.01 -43.20
CA PRO A 199 -26.33 -16.36 -41.94
C PRO A 199 -27.72 -15.66 -42.06
N VAL A 200 -28.30 -15.18 -40.96
CA VAL A 200 -29.37 -14.16 -41.03
C VAL A 200 -29.06 -13.03 -40.05
N ALA A 201 -29.05 -11.83 -40.61
CA ALA A 201 -28.83 -10.57 -39.93
C ALA A 201 -30.11 -9.70 -39.96
N THR A 202 -30.13 -8.71 -39.04
CA THR A 202 -30.72 -7.35 -39.23
C THR A 202 -32.23 -7.20 -38.88
N PRO A 203 -32.80 -6.01 -38.53
CA PRO A 203 -32.28 -4.69 -38.06
C PRO A 203 -33.03 -3.97 -36.88
N GLU A 204 -32.44 -2.83 -36.46
CA GLU A 204 -32.98 -1.47 -36.10
C GLU A 204 -34.08 -1.26 -35.03
N ALA A 205 -33.86 -0.47 -33.96
CA ALA A 205 -33.68 1.00 -33.81
C ALA A 205 -35.02 1.76 -33.63
N THR A 206 -35.15 2.64 -32.62
CA THR A 206 -35.19 4.12 -32.76
C THR A 206 -35.26 4.78 -31.35
N PRO A 207 -34.64 5.96 -31.14
CA PRO A 207 -34.68 6.74 -29.90
C PRO A 207 -35.84 7.77 -29.90
N GLU A 208 -36.25 8.24 -28.72
CA GLU A 208 -37.12 9.42 -28.62
C GLU A 208 -36.66 10.34 -27.49
N ALA A 209 -36.51 11.61 -27.84
CA ALA A 209 -36.26 12.74 -26.95
C ALA A 209 -37.37 13.79 -27.20
N THR A 210 -37.41 14.77 -26.29
CA THR A 210 -38.03 16.11 -26.43
C THR A 210 -39.50 16.17 -25.99
N PRO A 211 -40.06 17.33 -25.59
CA PRO A 211 -39.49 18.69 -25.37
C PRO A 211 -39.25 19.11 -23.91
#